data_AF-A0A1I0H4D5-F1
#
_entry.id   AF-A0A1I0H4D5-F1
#
_cell.length_a   1.000
_cell.length_b   1.000
_cell.length_c   1.000
_cell.angle_alpha   90.00
_cell.angle_beta   90.00
_cell.angle_gamma   90.00
#
_symmetry.space_group_name_H-M   'P 1'
#
loop_
_entity.id
_entity.type
_entity.pdbx_description
1 polymer ?
#
loop_
_entity_poly.entity_id
_entity_poly.type
_entity_poly.pdbx_seq_one_letter_code
_entity_poly.pdbx_strand_id
1 'polypeptide(L)'
;MNLVKSSFTILLATVLAACGSPEDRANDVIADFCDAYRDNDHEALKELTTSREFSNFNLSSAEEREKAECGEQVKKISDKKFIFILKESGFAAPVKVEEVNGVFQVTGFNM
;
A
#
# COMPACT_ATOMS: atom_id res chain seq x y z
N MET A 1 46.85 29.21 22.39
CA MET A 1 45.39 29.42 22.46
C MET A 1 44.72 28.11 22.11
N ASN A 2 43.76 27.73 22.95
CA ASN A 2 43.07 26.45 22.98
C ASN A 2 41.97 26.32 21.91
N LEU A 3 41.65 25.05 21.59
CA LEU A 3 40.39 24.54 21.00
C LEU A 3 40.10 25.01 19.55
N VAL A 4 39.69 24.17 18.59
CA VAL A 4 38.61 23.18 18.66
C VAL A 4 38.91 21.99 17.72
N LYS A 5 38.84 20.80 18.32
CA LYS A 5 38.67 19.49 17.72
C LYS A 5 37.28 19.45 17.08
N SER A 6 37.16 19.34 15.76
CA SER A 6 35.85 19.08 15.12
C SER A 6 35.96 17.86 14.22
N SER A 7 35.67 16.72 14.85
CA SER A 7 35.32 15.47 14.18
C SER A 7 33.96 15.66 13.50
N PHE A 8 33.93 15.79 12.18
CA PHE A 8 32.69 15.68 11.41
C PHE A 8 32.52 14.22 10.99
N THR A 9 31.97 13.43 11.90
CA THR A 9 31.35 12.15 11.60
C THR A 9 29.94 12.44 11.09
N ILE A 10 29.68 12.29 9.80
CA ILE A 10 28.32 12.21 9.26
C ILE A 10 28.18 10.82 8.65
N LEU A 11 27.69 9.88 9.46
CA LEU A 11 26.27 9.50 9.56
C LEU A 11 25.92 8.54 8.43
N LEU A 12 26.16 7.27 8.77
CA LEU A 12 25.47 6.08 8.29
C LEU A 12 24.04 6.43 7.85
N ALA A 13 23.77 6.36 6.55
CA ALA A 13 22.41 6.30 6.03
C ALA A 13 21.84 4.94 6.44
N THR A 14 21.37 4.86 7.69
CA THR A 14 20.54 3.78 8.17
C THR A 14 19.36 3.69 7.22
N VAL A 15 19.32 2.59 6.46
CA VAL A 15 18.15 2.06 5.80
C VAL A 15 16.97 2.29 6.74
N LEU A 16 16.05 3.19 6.36
CA LEU A 16 14.74 3.27 6.99
C LEU A 16 14.00 1.97 6.62
N ALA A 17 14.41 0.86 7.23
CA ALA A 17 13.53 -0.27 7.41
C ALA A 17 12.43 0.26 8.30
N ALA A 18 11.30 0.61 7.68
CA ALA A 18 10.11 1.12 8.35
C ALA A 18 9.90 0.36 9.68
N CYS A 19 9.87 1.11 10.79
CA CYS A 19 9.64 0.58 12.13
C CYS A 19 8.20 0.05 12.21
N GLY A 20 7.98 -1.18 11.75
CA GLY A 20 6.68 -1.82 11.77
C GLY A 20 6.80 -3.30 11.40
N SER A 21 5.90 -4.12 11.93
CA SER A 21 5.78 -5.50 11.48
C SER A 21 5.42 -5.52 9.98
N PRO A 22 5.66 -6.64 9.27
CA PRO A 22 5.19 -6.77 7.88
C PRO A 22 3.68 -6.53 7.74
N GLU A 23 2.90 -6.83 8.78
CA GLU A 23 1.46 -6.61 8.82
C GLU A 23 1.12 -5.11 8.92
N ASP A 24 1.82 -4.35 9.75
CA ASP A 24 1.64 -2.89 9.84
C ASP A 24 1.90 -2.23 8.48
N ARG A 25 3.03 -2.58 7.85
CA ARG A 25 3.40 -2.04 6.53
C ARG A 25 2.41 -2.42 5.44
N ALA A 26 1.85 -3.63 5.50
CA ALA A 26 0.81 -4.04 4.56
C ALA A 26 -0.51 -3.29 4.81
N ASN A 27 -0.89 -3.09 6.08
CA ASN A 27 -2.09 -2.33 6.44
C ASN A 27 -1.99 -0.86 6.01
N ASP A 28 -0.82 -0.23 6.15
CA ASP A 28 -0.58 1.13 5.68
C ASP A 28 -0.84 1.23 4.16
N VAL A 29 -0.25 0.34 3.37
CA VAL A 29 -0.46 0.30 1.91
C VAL A 29 -1.90 0.00 1.53
N ILE A 30 -2.60 -0.85 2.28
CA ILE A 30 -4.02 -1.14 2.06
C ILE A 30 -4.86 0.12 2.32
N ALA A 31 -4.62 0.83 3.42
CA ALA A 31 -5.33 2.06 3.76
C ALA A 31 -5.12 3.14 2.69
N ASP A 32 -3.86 3.40 2.31
CA ASP A 32 -3.51 4.37 1.27
C ASP A 32 -4.16 4.02 -0.07
N PHE A 33 -4.15 2.73 -0.44
CA PHE A 33 -4.82 2.27 -1.66
C PHE A 33 -6.32 2.49 -1.61
N CYS A 34 -6.96 2.17 -0.48
CA CYS A 34 -8.40 2.31 -0.32
C CYS A 34 -8.87 3.77 -0.34
N ASP A 35 -8.07 4.69 0.19
CA ASP A 35 -8.33 6.13 0.11
C ASP A 35 -8.15 6.63 -1.33
N ALA A 36 -7.03 6.30 -1.97
CA ALA A 36 -6.78 6.63 -3.38
C ALA A 36 -7.85 6.06 -4.33
N TYR A 37 -8.36 4.87 -4.06
CA TYR A 37 -9.43 4.23 -4.83
C TYR A 37 -10.75 5.02 -4.72
N ARG A 38 -11.15 5.37 -3.49
CA ARG A 38 -12.37 6.15 -3.21
C ARG A 38 -12.30 7.54 -3.84
N ASP A 39 -11.15 8.19 -3.73
CA ASP A 39 -10.91 9.55 -4.25
C ASP A 39 -10.62 9.57 -5.77
N ASN A 40 -10.50 8.40 -6.40
CA ASN A 40 -10.11 8.27 -7.81
C ASN A 40 -8.77 8.96 -8.11
N ASP A 41 -7.81 8.86 -7.18
CA ASP A 41 -6.46 9.38 -7.35
C ASP A 41 -5.61 8.40 -8.17
N HIS A 42 -5.62 8.61 -9.48
CA HIS A 42 -4.89 7.75 -10.42
C HIS A 42 -3.37 7.80 -10.25
N GLU A 43 -2.80 8.90 -9.76
CA GLU A 43 -1.36 8.99 -9.59
C GLU A 43 -0.93 8.19 -8.36
N ALA A 44 -1.66 8.34 -7.24
CA ALA A 44 -1.43 7.50 -6.05
C ALA A 44 -1.65 6.01 -6.35
N LEU A 45 -2.71 5.66 -7.09
CA LEU A 45 -2.96 4.26 -7.47
C LEU A 45 -1.81 3.67 -8.29
N LYS A 46 -1.21 4.41 -9.24
CA LYS A 46 -0.05 3.95 -10.01
C LYS A 46 1.18 3.68 -9.15
N GLU A 47 1.35 4.41 -8.05
CA GLU A 47 2.47 4.21 -7.11
C GLU A 47 2.22 3.02 -6.18
N LEU A 48 0.97 2.82 -5.77
CA LEU A 48 0.58 1.80 -4.79
C LEU A 48 0.30 0.43 -5.42
N THR A 49 0.05 0.36 -6.74
CA THR A 49 -0.30 -0.88 -7.43
C THR A 49 0.60 -1.22 -8.62
N THR A 50 0.82 -2.52 -8.81
CA THR A 50 1.37 -3.08 -10.06
C THR A 50 0.30 -3.62 -10.99
N SER A 51 -0.95 -3.68 -10.54
CA SER A 51 -2.08 -4.15 -11.34
C SER A 51 -2.48 -3.09 -12.37
N ARG A 52 -2.59 -3.51 -13.63
CA ARG A 52 -3.08 -2.65 -14.70
C ARG A 52 -4.55 -2.29 -14.51
N GLU A 53 -5.33 -3.20 -13.90
CA GLU A 53 -6.75 -2.98 -13.63
C GLU A 53 -6.94 -1.79 -12.68
N PHE A 54 -6.16 -1.69 -11.61
CA PHE A 54 -6.29 -0.59 -10.66
C PHE A 54 -5.57 0.70 -11.08
N SER A 55 -4.43 0.60 -11.79
CA SER A 55 -3.64 1.77 -12.17
C SER A 55 -4.19 2.57 -13.35
N ASN A 56 -4.98 1.94 -14.24
CA ASN A 56 -5.40 2.57 -15.50
C ASN A 56 -6.91 2.50 -15.75
N PHE A 57 -7.67 1.80 -14.91
CA PHE A 57 -9.07 1.54 -15.19
C PHE A 57 -9.97 2.13 -14.11
N ASN A 58 -11.01 2.84 -14.55
CA ASN A 58 -12.09 3.23 -13.67
C ASN A 58 -13.13 2.10 -13.68
N LEU A 59 -12.90 1.08 -12.85
CA LEU A 59 -13.70 -0.15 -12.83
C LEU A 59 -15.16 0.10 -12.42
N SER A 60 -15.39 1.20 -11.71
CA SER A 60 -16.65 1.48 -11.03
C SER A 60 -17.03 2.96 -11.16
N SER A 61 -18.32 3.27 -11.06
CA SER A 61 -18.79 4.66 -11.07
C SER A 61 -18.31 5.43 -9.84
N ALA A 62 -18.32 6.77 -9.88
CA ALA A 62 -17.89 7.59 -8.74
C ALA A 62 -18.68 7.27 -7.47
N GLU A 63 -20.00 7.09 -7.58
CA GLU A 63 -20.86 6.73 -6.45
C GLU A 63 -20.50 5.36 -5.85
N GLU A 64 -20.18 4.37 -6.69
CA GLU A 64 -19.79 3.03 -6.23
C GLU A 64 -18.43 3.07 -5.53
N ARG A 65 -17.46 3.82 -6.07
CA ARG A 65 -16.15 3.98 -5.45
C ARG A 65 -16.25 4.66 -4.10
N GLU A 66 -16.95 5.79 -4.01
CA GLU A 66 -17.12 6.54 -2.74
C GLU A 66 -17.75 5.70 -1.63
N LYS A 67 -18.65 4.76 -2.01
CA LYS A 67 -19.34 3.87 -1.07
C LYS A 67 -18.65 2.51 -0.88
N ALA A 68 -17.51 2.28 -1.53
CA ALA A 68 -16.82 0.99 -1.47
C ALA A 68 -16.36 0.69 -0.04
N GLU A 69 -16.62 -0.54 0.43
CA GLU A 69 -15.99 -1.07 1.64
C GLU A 69 -14.64 -1.66 1.24
N CYS A 70 -13.57 -1.03 1.66
CA CYS A 70 -12.20 -1.40 1.28
C CYS A 70 -11.33 -1.60 2.51
N GLY A 71 -10.39 -2.54 2.42
CA GLY A 71 -9.44 -2.85 3.50
C GLY A 71 -10.04 -3.72 4.61
N GLU A 72 -11.21 -4.31 4.38
CA GLU A 72 -11.81 -5.22 5.34
C GLU A 72 -11.18 -6.62 5.28
N GLN A 73 -11.28 -7.35 6.40
CA GLN A 73 -10.91 -8.76 6.52
C GLN A 73 -9.48 -9.05 6.04
N VAL A 74 -8.53 -8.17 6.41
CA VAL A 74 -7.12 -8.36 6.10
C VAL A 74 -6.65 -9.69 6.66
N LYS A 75 -6.24 -10.58 5.76
CA LYS A 75 -5.76 -11.92 6.06
C LYS A 75 -4.29 -12.04 5.66
N LYS A 76 -3.46 -12.33 6.66
CA LYS A 76 -2.07 -12.70 6.44
C LYS A 76 -1.98 -14.10 5.80
N ILE A 77 -1.33 -14.19 4.65
CA ILE A 77 -1.00 -15.45 3.98
C ILE A 77 0.45 -15.83 4.29
N SER A 78 1.34 -14.84 4.30
CA SER A 78 2.73 -14.95 4.74
C SER A 78 3.25 -13.58 5.19
N ASP A 79 4.48 -13.50 5.68
CA ASP A 79 5.14 -12.21 5.96
C ASP A 79 5.33 -11.32 4.72
N LYS A 80 5.07 -11.84 3.52
CA LYS A 80 5.23 -11.12 2.26
C LYS A 80 3.94 -11.02 1.45
N LYS A 81 2.83 -11.54 1.98
CA LYS A 81 1.57 -11.62 1.24
C LYS A 81 0.37 -11.51 2.17
N PHE A 82 -0.50 -10.57 1.84
CA PHE A 82 -1.75 -10.29 2.52
C PHE A 82 -2.87 -10.24 1.50
N ILE A 83 -4.09 -10.49 1.97
CA ILE A 83 -5.31 -10.36 1.17
C ILE A 83 -6.29 -9.50 1.96
N PHE A 84 -6.95 -8.55 1.30
CA PHE A 84 -8.09 -7.82 1.87
C PHE A 84 -9.28 -7.91 0.92
N ILE A 85 -10.47 -7.52 1.38
CA ILE A 85 -11.67 -7.48 0.53
C ILE A 85 -11.95 -6.05 0.09
N LEU A 86 -12.18 -5.89 -1.21
CA LEU A 86 -12.81 -4.72 -1.80
C LEU A 86 -14.26 -5.09 -2.14
N LYS A 87 -15.24 -4.41 -1.56
CA LYS A 87 -16.66 -4.56 -1.87
C LYS A 87 -17.22 -3.30 -2.47
N GLU A 88 -18.02 -3.50 -3.51
CA GLU A 88 -18.79 -2.48 -4.21
C GLU A 88 -20.21 -3.02 -4.43
N SER A 89 -21.11 -2.18 -4.93
CA SER A 89 -22.53 -2.51 -5.12
C SER A 89 -22.75 -3.81 -5.93
N GLY A 90 -22.92 -4.93 -5.23
CA GLY A 90 -23.15 -6.26 -5.83
C GLY A 90 -21.88 -7.04 -6.19
N PHE A 91 -20.69 -6.53 -5.84
CA PHE A 91 -19.41 -7.18 -6.10
C PHE A 91 -18.54 -7.20 -4.84
N ALA A 92 -17.92 -8.33 -4.55
CA ALA A 92 -16.92 -8.44 -3.50
C ALA A 92 -15.77 -9.27 -4.03
N ALA A 93 -14.57 -8.70 -4.05
CA ALA A 93 -13.39 -9.39 -4.53
C ALA A 93 -12.24 -9.33 -3.53
N PRO A 94 -11.54 -10.45 -3.34
CA PRO A 94 -10.29 -10.45 -2.61
C PRO A 94 -9.19 -9.79 -3.47
N VAL A 95 -8.39 -8.93 -2.85
CA VAL A 95 -7.30 -8.18 -3.44
C VAL A 95 -6.00 -8.55 -2.75
N LYS A 96 -4.93 -8.76 -3.52
CA LYS A 96 -3.61 -9.17 -3.02
C LYS A 96 -2.73 -7.96 -2.77
N VAL A 97 -2.00 -8.02 -1.66
CA VAL A 97 -0.88 -7.14 -1.34
C VAL A 97 0.36 -8.00 -1.15
N GLU A 98 1.40 -7.72 -1.92
CA GLU A 98 2.63 -8.52 -1.91
C GLU A 98 3.86 -7.61 -1.77
N GLU A 99 4.89 -8.12 -1.09
CA GLU A 99 6.18 -7.43 -1.00
C GLU A 99 6.94 -7.60 -2.32
N VAL A 100 7.07 -6.51 -3.08
CA VAL A 100 7.80 -6.43 -4.35
C VAL A 100 9.02 -5.54 -4.12
N ASN A 101 10.22 -6.09 -4.31
CA ASN A 101 11.49 -5.37 -4.10
C ASN A 101 11.63 -4.71 -2.71
N GLY A 102 11.05 -5.31 -1.66
CA GLY A 102 11.12 -4.81 -0.29
C GLY A 102 10.04 -3.79 0.10
N VAL A 103 9.10 -3.51 -0.82
CA VAL A 103 7.98 -2.59 -0.60
C VAL A 103 6.67 -3.34 -0.85
N PHE A 104 5.68 -3.19 0.04
CA PHE A 104 4.37 -3.77 -0.19
C PHE A 104 3.61 -2.98 -1.25
N GLN A 105 2.98 -3.69 -2.18
CA GLN A 105 2.19 -3.10 -3.26
C GLN A 105 0.95 -3.95 -3.50
N VAL A 106 -0.14 -3.33 -3.94
CA VAL A 106 -1.33 -4.04 -4.42
C VAL A 106 -1.00 -4.69 -5.77
N THR A 107 -1.12 -6.01 -5.88
CA THR A 107 -0.74 -6.75 -7.10
C THR A 107 -1.91 -7.23 -7.94
N GLY A 108 -3.14 -6.90 -7.55
CA GLY A 108 -4.36 -7.22 -8.28
C GLY A 108 -5.32 -8.13 -7.51
N PHE A 109 -6.34 -8.64 -8.19
CA PHE A 109 -7.31 -9.55 -7.59
C PHE A 109 -6.70 -10.93 -7.24
N ASN A 110 -7.21 -11.55 -6.18
CA ASN A 110 -6.92 -12.94 -5.82
C ASN A 110 -7.99 -13.87 -6.41
N MET A 111 -7.91 -14.13 -7.71
CA MET A 111 -8.75 -15.11 -8.42
C MET A 111 -8.28 -16.55 -8.20
#